data_AF-A0A349B3G1-F1
#
_entry.id   AF-A0A349B3G1-F1
#
_cell.length_a   1.000
_cell.length_b   1.000
_cell.length_c   1.000
_cell.angle_alpha   90.00
_cell.angle_beta   90.00
_cell.angle_gamma   90.00
#
_symmetry.space_group_name_H-M   'P 1'
#
loop_
_entity.id
_entity.type
_entity.pdbx_description
1 polymer ?
#
loop_
_entity_poly.entity_id
_entity_poly.type
_entity_poly.pdbx_seq_one_letter_code
_entity_poly.pdbx_strand_id
1 'polypeptide(L)'
;LDPKLGGDLGFVKYLAVPGDRRTLSITLAVRTDDTEMRSALSDPDRFEHACRILPGPDTFVGRYELEPIGGVRPMTGLLNRLRRFVGDDGQPLVLGFHAIGDSHTTTNPLYGRGCSIAAVQAIRLVDAVEAHPDDPAARSLAYEGASRHEIEPWFEVSVQMDRMGADPAGVAAGDDDGAGRGMAAVFAAGATDPIIGRGLSRFMNMLATPLDLMGDADLMARMAEVMADPDAHPLPPVEGPTRAELLDALGLTTEDPVPATAPTEIAS
;
A
#
# COMPACT_ATOMS: atom_id res chain seq x y z
N LEU A 1 18.65 -4.37 14.81
CA LEU A 1 17.52 -3.63 14.21
C LEU A 1 17.27 -4.30 12.88
N ASP A 2 16.05 -4.79 12.64
CA ASP A 2 15.71 -5.30 11.32
C ASP A 2 15.90 -4.19 10.27
N PRO A 3 16.38 -4.54 9.06
CA PRO A 3 16.55 -3.55 8.01
C PRO A 3 15.19 -2.94 7.68
N LYS A 4 15.13 -1.60 7.61
CA LYS A 4 13.98 -0.88 7.08
C LYS A 4 13.72 -1.41 5.66
N LEU A 5 12.55 -1.99 5.43
CA LEU A 5 12.22 -2.59 4.13
C LEU A 5 11.63 -1.58 3.16
N GLY A 6 11.11 -0.46 3.64
CA GLY A 6 10.40 0.50 2.82
C GLY A 6 10.14 1.82 3.52
N GLY A 7 9.49 2.73 2.81
CA GLY A 7 9.21 4.08 3.27
C GLY A 7 8.30 4.86 2.33
N ASP A 8 7.92 6.04 2.78
CA ASP A 8 7.05 6.97 2.08
C ASP A 8 7.67 8.37 2.18
N LEU A 9 8.04 8.95 1.03
CA LEU A 9 8.58 10.31 0.94
C LEU A 9 7.52 11.32 0.49
N GLY A 10 6.24 10.92 0.45
CA GLY A 10 5.11 11.72 -0.03
C GLY A 10 4.98 11.81 -1.55
N PHE A 11 6.10 11.76 -2.29
CA PHE A 11 6.10 11.72 -3.76
C PHE A 11 6.42 10.34 -4.33
N VAL A 12 7.06 9.47 -3.53
CA VAL A 12 7.32 8.07 -3.85
C VAL A 12 7.19 7.21 -2.60
N LYS A 13 6.43 6.11 -2.72
CA LYS A 13 6.38 5.02 -1.76
C LYS A 13 7.22 3.88 -2.28
N TYR A 14 7.98 3.22 -1.42
CA TYR A 14 8.85 2.14 -1.84
C TYR A 14 8.89 1.01 -0.83
N LEU A 15 9.09 -0.20 -1.34
CA LEU A 15 9.19 -1.41 -0.53
C LEU A 15 10.11 -2.42 -1.23
N ALA A 16 11.09 -2.94 -0.50
CA ALA A 16 11.96 -4.04 -0.87
C ALA A 16 11.61 -5.26 -0.02
N VAL A 17 11.12 -6.32 -0.66
CA VAL A 17 10.66 -7.55 -0.01
C VAL A 17 11.54 -8.72 -0.46
N PRO A 18 12.34 -9.30 0.45
CA PRO A 18 13.03 -10.56 0.19
C PRO A 18 12.01 -11.68 -0.04
N GLY A 19 12.15 -12.36 -1.18
CA GLY A 19 11.34 -13.51 -1.53
C GLY A 19 12.06 -14.83 -1.25
N ASP A 20 11.36 -15.92 -1.53
CA ASP A 20 11.98 -17.24 -1.57
C ASP A 20 12.90 -17.38 -2.78
N ARG A 21 13.61 -18.52 -2.87
CA ARG A 21 14.47 -18.87 -4.02
C ARG A 21 15.49 -17.79 -4.40
N ARG A 22 15.99 -17.02 -3.42
CA ARG A 22 16.98 -15.94 -3.59
C ARG A 22 16.46 -14.81 -4.49
N THR A 23 15.16 -14.50 -4.38
CA THR A 23 14.55 -13.39 -5.11
C THR A 23 14.39 -12.17 -4.21
N LEU A 24 14.34 -10.99 -4.82
CA LEU A 24 14.02 -9.72 -4.17
C LEU A 24 13.02 -9.01 -5.06
N SER A 25 11.90 -8.57 -4.48
CA SER A 25 10.95 -7.70 -5.15
C SER A 25 11.14 -6.29 -4.63
N ILE A 26 11.42 -5.33 -5.51
CA ILE A 26 11.40 -3.90 -5.16
C ILE A 26 10.26 -3.25 -5.93
N THR A 27 9.41 -2.53 -5.21
CA THR A 27 8.27 -1.81 -5.77
C THR A 27 8.44 -0.34 -5.45
N LEU A 28 8.38 0.51 -6.48
CA LEU A 28 8.32 1.96 -6.36
C LEU A 28 6.94 2.42 -6.85
N ALA A 29 6.17 3.04 -5.97
CA ALA A 29 4.85 3.57 -6.28
C ALA A 29 4.89 5.11 -6.27
N VAL A 30 4.51 5.68 -7.40
CA VAL A 30 4.43 7.14 -7.61
C VAL A 30 3.00 7.51 -8.00
N ARG A 31 2.67 8.80 -7.88
CA ARG A 31 1.36 9.30 -8.28
C ARG A 31 1.14 9.11 -9.77
N THR A 32 -0.12 8.88 -10.16
CA THR A 32 -0.49 8.67 -11.56
C THR A 32 -0.31 9.93 -12.42
N ASP A 33 -0.41 11.11 -11.82
CA ASP A 33 -0.22 12.41 -12.45
C ASP A 33 1.26 12.87 -12.51
N ASP A 34 2.17 12.24 -11.76
CA ASP A 34 3.60 12.50 -11.81
C ASP A 34 4.25 11.78 -13.01
N THR A 35 3.92 12.26 -14.21
CA THR A 35 4.39 11.68 -15.48
C THR A 35 5.91 11.63 -15.59
N GLU A 36 6.61 12.61 -15.01
CA GLU A 36 8.07 12.71 -14.98
C GLU A 36 8.67 11.54 -14.18
N MET A 37 8.26 11.38 -12.92
CA MET A 37 8.71 10.24 -12.09
C MET A 37 8.33 8.90 -12.70
N ARG A 38 7.12 8.80 -13.26
CA ARG A 38 6.62 7.55 -13.85
C ARG A 38 7.44 7.15 -15.09
N SER A 39 7.81 8.12 -15.92
CA SER A 39 8.69 7.90 -17.07
C SER A 39 10.10 7.55 -16.62
N ALA A 40 10.63 8.25 -15.62
CA ALA A 40 11.95 8.02 -15.05
C ALA A 40 12.11 6.58 -14.53
N LEU A 41 11.18 6.15 -13.68
CA LEU A 41 11.24 4.86 -13.00
C LEU A 41 10.78 3.68 -13.86
N SER A 42 10.30 3.92 -15.09
CA SER A 42 10.05 2.85 -16.06
C SER A 42 11.32 2.39 -16.78
N ASP A 43 12.37 3.21 -16.73
CA ASP A 43 13.69 2.88 -17.27
C ASP A 43 14.46 1.99 -16.26
N PRO A 44 15.00 0.81 -16.67
CA PRO A 44 15.67 -0.11 -15.77
C PRO A 44 16.88 0.47 -15.03
N ASP A 45 17.72 1.25 -15.72
CA ASP A 45 18.95 1.79 -15.14
C ASP A 45 18.61 2.86 -14.09
N ARG A 46 17.66 3.74 -14.40
CA ARG A 46 17.14 4.73 -13.45
C ARG A 46 16.42 4.08 -12.28
N PHE A 47 15.62 3.03 -12.52
CA PHE A 47 14.96 2.30 -11.44
C PHE A 47 15.98 1.71 -10.46
N GLU A 48 17.04 1.06 -10.96
CA GLU A 48 18.11 0.54 -10.13
C GLU A 48 18.86 1.66 -9.39
N HIS A 49 19.13 2.78 -10.07
CA HIS A 49 19.77 3.94 -9.45
C HIS A 49 18.93 4.50 -8.29
N ALA A 50 17.61 4.64 -8.47
CA ALA A 50 16.70 5.03 -7.39
C ALA A 50 16.77 4.04 -6.22
N CYS A 51 16.81 2.73 -6.49
CA CYS A 51 16.91 1.71 -5.44
C CYS A 51 18.23 1.78 -4.65
N ARG A 52 19.32 2.32 -5.21
CA ARG A 52 20.59 2.55 -4.50
C ARG A 52 20.56 3.76 -3.57
N ILE A 53 19.62 4.68 -3.77
CA ILE A 53 19.52 5.95 -3.03
C ILE A 53 18.44 5.85 -1.95
N LEU A 54 17.35 5.13 -2.23
CA LEU A 54 16.21 5.05 -1.32
C LEU A 54 16.56 4.22 -0.06
N PRO A 55 16.33 4.76 1.16
CA PRO A 55 16.63 4.05 2.40
C PRO A 55 15.83 2.76 2.56
N GLY A 56 16.51 1.63 2.72
CA GLY A 56 15.90 0.30 2.78
C GLY A 56 16.23 -0.52 1.54
N PRO A 57 15.75 -0.15 0.33
CA PRO A 57 16.23 -0.73 -0.91
C PRO A 57 17.77 -0.72 -1.05
N ASP A 58 18.43 0.37 -0.63
CA ASP A 58 19.90 0.51 -0.64
C ASP A 58 20.63 -0.58 0.16
N THR A 59 19.99 -1.13 1.20
CA THR A 59 20.58 -2.21 2.02
C THR A 59 20.73 -3.52 1.26
N PHE A 60 19.97 -3.68 0.16
CA PHE A 60 20.04 -4.82 -0.74
C PHE A 60 20.86 -4.49 -2.00
N VAL A 61 20.54 -3.36 -2.64
CA VAL A 61 21.14 -2.97 -3.92
C VAL A 61 22.54 -2.40 -3.69
N GLY A 62 23.56 -3.10 -4.18
CA GLY A 62 24.97 -2.76 -3.96
C GLY A 62 25.64 -3.58 -2.85
N ARG A 63 24.85 -4.18 -1.94
CA ARG A 63 25.36 -5.18 -0.99
C ARG A 63 25.38 -6.58 -1.58
N TYR A 64 24.37 -6.91 -2.38
CA TYR A 64 24.28 -8.17 -3.09
C TYR A 64 24.46 -7.94 -4.59
N GLU A 65 25.00 -8.94 -5.27
CA GLU A 65 24.98 -9.02 -6.72
C GLU A 65 23.58 -9.46 -7.14
N LEU A 66 22.78 -8.51 -7.62
CA LEU A 66 21.40 -8.73 -8.03
C LEU A 66 21.36 -8.82 -9.56
N GLU A 67 20.79 -9.90 -10.08
CA GLU A 67 20.52 -10.07 -11.51
C GLU A 67 19.02 -9.82 -11.76
N PRO A 68 18.64 -8.83 -12.58
CA PRO A 68 17.24 -8.59 -12.92
C PRO A 68 16.61 -9.80 -13.61
N ILE A 69 15.48 -10.29 -13.09
CA ILE A 69 14.71 -11.37 -13.72
C ILE A 69 14.09 -10.90 -15.07
N GLY A 70 13.91 -9.60 -15.24
CA GLY A 70 13.43 -8.95 -16.47
C GLY A 70 13.40 -7.44 -16.30
N GLY A 71 12.84 -6.73 -17.28
CA GLY A 71 12.65 -5.27 -17.20
C GLY A 71 11.65 -4.84 -16.11
N VAL A 72 11.62 -3.53 -15.83
CA VAL A 72 10.67 -2.93 -14.88
C VAL A 72 9.25 -3.15 -15.37
N ARG A 73 8.38 -3.66 -14.49
CA ARG A 73 6.99 -3.97 -14.82
C ARG A 73 6.08 -2.89 -14.24
N PRO A 74 5.50 -2.01 -15.05
CA PRO A 74 4.52 -1.06 -14.56
C PRO A 74 3.24 -1.79 -14.13
N MET A 75 2.75 -1.44 -12.94
CA MET A 75 1.43 -1.86 -12.46
C MET A 75 0.55 -0.61 -12.35
N THR A 76 -0.46 -0.51 -13.21
CA THR A 76 -1.40 0.62 -13.26
C THR A 76 -2.84 0.13 -13.15
N GLY A 77 -3.77 1.04 -12.86
CA GLY A 77 -5.18 0.69 -12.73
C GLY A 77 -5.46 -0.13 -11.47
N LEU A 78 -4.86 0.30 -10.35
CA LEU A 78 -5.15 -0.27 -9.03
C LEU A 78 -6.66 -0.20 -8.79
N LEU A 79 -7.23 -1.31 -8.34
CA LEU A 79 -8.67 -1.46 -8.25
C LEU A 79 -9.07 -2.13 -6.95
N ASN A 80 -10.16 -1.65 -6.37
CA ASN A 80 -10.96 -2.43 -5.44
C ASN A 80 -12.14 -3.00 -6.22
N ARG A 81 -12.38 -4.30 -6.12
CA ARG A 81 -13.52 -4.96 -6.74
C ARG A 81 -14.05 -6.06 -5.86
N LEU A 82 -15.36 -6.06 -5.67
CA LEU A 82 -16.10 -7.12 -5.01
C LEU A 82 -17.06 -7.73 -6.03
N ARG A 83 -17.06 -9.07 -6.15
CA ARG A 83 -18.07 -9.82 -6.92
C ARG A 83 -19.05 -10.48 -5.96
N ARG A 84 -20.28 -10.68 -6.42
CA ARG A 84 -21.38 -11.32 -5.67
C ARG A 84 -21.75 -12.63 -6.36
N PHE A 85 -21.85 -13.72 -5.60
CA PHE A 85 -22.32 -15.01 -6.11
C PHE A 85 -23.66 -15.46 -5.51
N VAL A 86 -24.34 -14.55 -4.79
CA VAL A 86 -25.72 -14.68 -4.30
C VAL A 86 -26.57 -13.58 -4.91
N GLY A 87 -27.74 -13.95 -5.44
CA GLY A 87 -28.72 -13.03 -6.02
C GLY A 87 -29.53 -12.26 -4.98
N ASP A 88 -30.35 -11.32 -5.45
CA ASP A 88 -31.20 -10.48 -4.58
C ASP A 88 -32.29 -11.30 -3.87
N ASP A 89 -32.63 -12.49 -4.38
CA ASP A 89 -33.52 -13.46 -3.77
C ASP A 89 -32.84 -14.32 -2.68
N GLY A 90 -31.56 -14.05 -2.39
CA GLY A 90 -30.77 -14.79 -1.44
C GLY A 90 -30.37 -16.18 -1.93
N GLN A 91 -30.54 -16.51 -3.22
CA GLN A 91 -30.14 -17.80 -3.79
C GLN A 91 -28.76 -17.74 -4.45
N PRO A 92 -27.99 -18.83 -4.48
CA PRO A 92 -26.73 -18.89 -5.21
C PRO A 92 -26.95 -18.67 -6.72
N LEU A 93 -26.13 -17.83 -7.34
CA LEU A 93 -26.18 -17.58 -8.79
C LEU A 93 -25.67 -18.78 -9.61
N VAL A 94 -24.81 -19.60 -9.00
CA VAL A 94 -24.23 -20.81 -9.60
C VAL A 94 -23.95 -21.82 -8.49
N LEU A 95 -24.18 -23.11 -8.77
CA LEU A 95 -23.89 -24.20 -7.86
C LEU A 95 -22.59 -24.90 -8.26
N GLY A 96 -21.80 -25.32 -7.26
CA GLY A 96 -20.55 -26.04 -7.48
C GLY A 96 -19.37 -25.19 -7.97
N PHE A 97 -19.53 -23.86 -7.99
CA PHE A 97 -18.47 -22.91 -8.29
C PHE A 97 -18.29 -21.95 -7.10
N HIS A 98 -17.04 -21.74 -6.68
CA HIS A 98 -16.68 -20.83 -5.59
C HIS A 98 -15.45 -20.03 -5.99
N ALA A 99 -15.58 -18.70 -6.03
CA ALA A 99 -14.46 -17.81 -6.32
C ALA A 99 -13.65 -17.53 -5.05
N ILE A 100 -12.31 -17.49 -5.16
CA ILE A 100 -11.37 -17.22 -4.06
C ILE A 100 -10.35 -16.16 -4.50
N GLY A 101 -9.89 -15.34 -3.55
CA GLY A 101 -8.89 -14.29 -3.79
C GLY A 101 -9.40 -13.28 -4.81
N ASP A 102 -8.53 -12.84 -5.73
CA ASP A 102 -8.86 -11.81 -6.73
C ASP A 102 -9.99 -12.17 -7.71
N SER A 103 -10.33 -13.46 -7.81
CA SER A 103 -11.52 -13.89 -8.56
C SER A 103 -12.82 -13.51 -7.84
N HIS A 104 -12.81 -13.35 -6.52
CA HIS A 104 -13.93 -12.93 -5.69
C HIS A 104 -13.80 -11.46 -5.26
N THR A 105 -12.74 -11.14 -4.50
CA THR A 105 -12.47 -9.80 -3.95
C THR A 105 -11.03 -9.41 -4.27
N THR A 106 -10.86 -8.26 -4.91
CA THR A 106 -9.57 -7.60 -5.12
C THR A 106 -9.57 -6.30 -4.32
N THR A 107 -8.48 -6.03 -3.60
CA THR A 107 -8.24 -4.74 -2.94
C THR A 107 -6.98 -4.11 -3.51
N ASN A 108 -6.84 -2.79 -3.36
CA ASN A 108 -5.61 -2.08 -3.70
C ASN A 108 -4.39 -2.79 -3.07
N PRO A 109 -3.39 -3.19 -3.87
CA PRO A 109 -2.24 -3.95 -3.38
C PRO A 109 -1.36 -3.17 -2.41
N LEU A 110 -1.46 -1.82 -2.36
CA LEU A 110 -0.72 -0.98 -1.42
C LEU A 110 -0.99 -1.35 0.05
N TYR A 111 -2.12 -1.98 0.35
CA TYR A 111 -2.47 -2.38 1.71
C TYR A 111 -1.98 -3.79 2.09
N GLY A 112 -1.43 -4.57 1.15
CA GLY A 112 -0.86 -5.89 1.44
C GLY A 112 -1.85 -6.96 1.91
N ARG A 113 -3.16 -6.79 1.66
CA ARG A 113 -4.22 -7.65 2.23
C ARG A 113 -4.57 -8.89 1.39
N GLY A 114 -4.21 -8.91 0.10
CA GLY A 114 -4.75 -9.89 -0.87
C GLY A 114 -4.50 -11.36 -0.51
N CYS A 115 -3.29 -11.70 -0.06
CA CYS A 115 -2.97 -13.08 0.34
C CYS A 115 -3.75 -13.52 1.57
N SER A 116 -3.89 -12.64 2.57
CA SER A 116 -4.67 -12.92 3.79
C SER A 116 -6.15 -13.11 3.47
N ILE A 117 -6.72 -12.26 2.61
CA ILE A 117 -8.11 -12.41 2.11
C ILE A 117 -8.30 -13.78 1.45
N ALA A 118 -7.41 -14.14 0.52
CA ALA A 118 -7.50 -15.42 -0.18
C ALA A 118 -7.38 -16.62 0.77
N ALA A 119 -6.48 -16.55 1.77
CA ALA A 119 -6.30 -17.60 2.76
C ALA A 119 -7.54 -17.80 3.64
N VAL A 120 -8.12 -16.70 4.15
CA VAL A 120 -9.37 -16.74 4.93
C VAL A 120 -10.50 -17.34 4.10
N GLN A 121 -10.68 -16.89 2.85
CA GLN A 121 -11.68 -17.46 1.96
C GLN A 121 -11.48 -18.96 1.71
N ALA A 122 -10.24 -19.41 1.49
CA ALA A 122 -9.96 -20.83 1.31
C ALA A 122 -10.35 -21.67 2.54
N ILE A 123 -10.05 -21.18 3.76
CA ILE A 123 -10.46 -21.83 5.01
C ILE A 123 -11.98 -21.89 5.12
N ARG A 124 -12.67 -20.77 4.86
CA ARG A 124 -14.15 -20.72 4.93
C ARG A 124 -14.84 -21.57 3.89
N LEU A 125 -14.22 -21.76 2.73
CA LEU A 125 -14.72 -22.70 1.74
C LEU A 125 -14.61 -24.15 2.25
N VAL A 126 -13.49 -24.52 2.88
CA VAL A 126 -13.33 -25.84 3.50
C VAL A 126 -14.40 -26.06 4.57
N ASP A 127 -14.59 -25.09 5.48
CA ASP A 127 -15.62 -25.17 6.52
C ASP A 127 -17.03 -25.39 5.92
N ALA A 128 -17.37 -24.66 4.83
CA ALA A 128 -18.66 -24.79 4.16
C ALA A 128 -18.82 -26.13 3.44
N VAL A 129 -17.76 -26.70 2.86
CA VAL A 129 -17.76 -28.02 2.24
C VAL A 129 -17.98 -29.11 3.28
N GLU A 130 -17.31 -29.02 4.43
CA GLU A 130 -17.44 -30.00 5.52
C GLU A 130 -18.82 -29.95 6.18
N ALA A 131 -19.38 -28.75 6.37
CA ALA A 131 -20.71 -28.57 6.94
C ALA A 131 -21.85 -29.00 5.98
N HIS A 132 -21.63 -28.87 4.67
CA HIS A 132 -22.63 -29.13 3.63
C HIS A 132 -22.06 -29.97 2.47
N PRO A 133 -21.72 -31.26 2.72
CA PRO A 133 -21.09 -32.11 1.70
C PRO A 133 -22.02 -32.38 0.52
N ASP A 134 -23.28 -32.71 0.79
CA ASP A 134 -24.27 -33.13 -0.21
C ASP A 134 -25.29 -32.03 -0.58
N ASP A 135 -25.10 -30.80 -0.08
CA ASP A 135 -25.97 -29.66 -0.37
C ASP A 135 -25.17 -28.51 -0.98
N PRO A 136 -25.07 -28.44 -2.33
CA PRO A 136 -24.36 -27.37 -3.00
C PRO A 136 -24.92 -25.97 -2.74
N ALA A 137 -26.23 -25.85 -2.49
CA ALA A 137 -26.85 -24.56 -2.27
C ALA A 137 -26.52 -24.04 -0.87
N ALA A 138 -26.72 -24.87 0.17
CA ALA A 138 -26.36 -24.52 1.54
C ALA A 138 -24.86 -24.22 1.67
N ARG A 139 -24.00 -24.98 0.99
CA ARG A 139 -22.56 -24.72 0.93
C ARG A 139 -22.25 -23.33 0.35
N SER A 140 -22.82 -22.97 -0.79
CA SER A 140 -22.60 -21.66 -1.40
C SER A 140 -23.07 -20.52 -0.49
N LEU A 141 -24.23 -20.67 0.15
CA LEU A 141 -24.74 -19.66 1.08
C LEU A 141 -23.87 -19.52 2.33
N ALA A 142 -23.39 -20.63 2.90
CA ALA A 142 -22.49 -20.61 4.04
C ALA A 142 -21.16 -19.92 3.70
N TYR A 143 -20.55 -20.26 2.55
CA TYR A 143 -19.30 -19.64 2.09
C TYR A 143 -19.46 -18.14 1.81
N GLU A 144 -20.48 -17.74 1.06
CA GLU A 144 -20.72 -16.33 0.73
C GLU A 144 -21.12 -15.52 1.97
N GLY A 145 -21.83 -16.13 2.92
CA GLY A 145 -22.12 -15.53 4.22
C GLY A 145 -20.86 -15.27 5.05
N ALA A 146 -19.96 -16.24 5.11
CA ALA A 146 -18.66 -16.09 5.78
C ALA A 146 -17.78 -15.04 5.10
N SER A 147 -17.72 -15.05 3.76
CA SER A 147 -16.98 -14.03 2.98
C SER A 147 -17.55 -12.64 3.21
N ARG A 148 -18.88 -12.49 3.28
CA ARG A 148 -19.51 -11.22 3.63
C ARG A 148 -19.12 -10.71 5.00
N HIS A 149 -19.06 -11.59 5.98
CA HIS A 149 -18.72 -11.22 7.34
C HIS A 149 -17.23 -10.87 7.50
N GLU A 150 -16.34 -11.69 6.94
CA GLU A 150 -14.90 -11.63 7.23
C GLU A 150 -14.10 -10.83 6.20
N ILE A 151 -14.56 -10.73 4.95
CA ILE A 151 -13.79 -10.15 3.84
C ILE A 151 -14.31 -8.78 3.41
N GLU A 152 -15.63 -8.62 3.28
CA GLU A 152 -16.20 -7.35 2.78
C GLU A 152 -15.83 -6.11 3.60
N PRO A 153 -15.73 -6.16 4.94
CA PRO A 153 -15.24 -5.01 5.71
C PRO A 153 -13.88 -4.50 5.21
N TRP A 154 -12.99 -5.39 4.79
CA TRP A 154 -11.65 -5.01 4.29
C TRP A 154 -11.66 -4.46 2.88
N PHE A 155 -12.64 -4.85 2.05
CA PHE A 155 -12.91 -4.19 0.78
C PHE A 155 -13.37 -2.75 1.02
N GLU A 156 -14.36 -2.53 1.90
CA GLU A 156 -14.89 -1.20 2.21
C GLU A 156 -13.82 -0.28 2.81
N VAL A 157 -13.00 -0.81 3.74
CA VAL A 157 -11.84 -0.08 4.28
C VAL A 157 -10.87 0.32 3.18
N SER A 158 -10.56 -0.58 2.24
CA SER A 158 -9.63 -0.27 1.14
C SER A 158 -10.19 0.82 0.22
N VAL A 159 -11.50 0.78 -0.08
CA VAL A 159 -12.19 1.82 -0.84
C VAL A 159 -12.16 3.16 -0.10
N GLN A 160 -12.39 3.18 1.21
CA GLN A 160 -12.35 4.40 2.01
C GLN A 160 -10.95 5.00 2.06
N MET A 161 -9.92 4.16 2.29
CA MET A 161 -8.52 4.60 2.32
C MET A 161 -8.09 5.19 0.97
N ASP A 162 -8.50 4.61 -0.15
CA ASP A 162 -8.24 5.17 -1.49
C ASP A 162 -8.90 6.55 -1.67
N ARG A 163 -10.15 6.73 -1.19
CA ARG A 163 -10.82 8.04 -1.23
C ARG A 163 -10.15 9.09 -0.35
N MET A 164 -9.50 8.67 0.74
CA MET A 164 -8.75 9.55 1.64
C MET A 164 -7.33 9.86 1.15
N GLY A 165 -6.94 9.42 -0.05
CA GLY A 165 -5.63 9.71 -0.63
C GLY A 165 -4.48 8.87 -0.05
N ALA A 166 -4.78 7.75 0.62
CA ALA A 166 -3.74 6.82 1.09
C ALA A 166 -3.02 6.13 -0.08
N ASP A 167 -3.70 5.99 -1.21
CA ASP A 167 -3.10 5.64 -2.50
C ASP A 167 -2.51 6.89 -3.16
N PRO A 168 -1.21 6.92 -3.53
CA PRO A 168 -0.65 7.97 -4.36
C PRO A 168 -1.39 8.20 -5.68
N ALA A 169 -2.07 7.18 -6.22
CA ALA A 169 -2.92 7.29 -7.41
C ALA A 169 -4.33 7.83 -7.12
N GLY A 170 -4.71 7.96 -5.85
CA GLY A 170 -6.00 8.47 -5.37
C GLY A 170 -6.09 9.99 -5.36
N VAL A 171 -7.29 10.51 -5.06
CA VAL A 171 -7.54 11.96 -4.99
C VAL A 171 -6.71 12.56 -3.86
N ALA A 172 -5.93 13.61 -4.15
CA ALA A 172 -5.11 14.30 -3.17
C ALA A 172 -5.96 14.69 -1.95
N ALA A 173 -5.55 14.24 -0.77
CA ALA A 173 -6.08 14.76 0.48
C ALA A 173 -5.75 16.26 0.54
N GLY A 174 -6.79 17.08 0.60
CA GLY A 174 -6.67 18.51 0.81
C GLY A 174 -6.20 18.82 2.23
N ASP A 175 -5.44 19.91 2.33
CA ASP A 175 -5.01 20.72 3.48
C ASP A 175 -4.92 20.09 4.88
N ASP A 176 -3.74 20.30 5.47
CA ASP A 176 -3.32 20.13 6.86
C ASP A 176 -4.32 20.79 7.85
N ASP A 177 -5.40 20.08 8.15
CA ASP A 177 -6.25 20.39 9.29
C ASP A 177 -5.67 19.75 10.57
N GLY A 178 -6.03 20.30 11.74
CA GLY A 178 -5.55 19.79 13.02
C GLY A 178 -5.90 18.31 13.27
N ALA A 179 -6.88 17.75 12.54
CA ALA A 179 -7.25 16.33 12.63
C ALA A 179 -6.22 15.43 11.92
N GLY A 180 -5.71 15.85 10.75
CA GLY A 180 -4.63 15.16 10.05
C GLY A 180 -3.37 15.07 10.92
N ARG A 181 -2.98 16.18 11.54
CA ARG A 181 -1.85 16.23 12.48
C ARG A 181 -2.06 15.35 13.71
N GLY A 182 -3.25 15.37 14.31
CA GLY A 182 -3.58 14.53 15.45
C GLY A 182 -3.52 13.03 15.12
N MET A 183 -4.06 12.63 13.97
CA MET A 183 -3.99 11.24 13.51
C MET A 183 -2.56 10.80 13.23
N ALA A 184 -1.74 11.65 12.63
CA ALA A 184 -0.32 11.36 12.40
C ALA A 184 0.43 11.13 13.73
N ALA A 185 0.14 11.95 14.75
CA ALA A 185 0.66 11.76 16.10
C ALA A 185 0.20 10.43 16.74
N VAL A 186 -1.04 9.99 16.52
CA VAL A 186 -1.51 8.67 16.97
C VAL A 186 -0.70 7.55 16.32
N PHE A 187 -0.44 7.62 15.01
CA PHE A 187 0.42 6.63 14.34
C PHE A 187 1.84 6.62 14.89
N ALA A 188 2.43 7.80 15.17
CA ALA A 188 3.74 7.90 15.79
C ALA A 188 3.76 7.31 17.22
N ALA A 189 2.75 7.64 18.03
CA ALA A 189 2.61 7.15 19.39
C ALA A 189 2.51 5.62 19.45
N GLY A 190 1.91 4.98 18.45
CA GLY A 190 1.79 3.52 18.37
C GLY A 190 3.12 2.74 18.40
N ALA A 191 4.25 3.39 18.11
CA ALA A 191 5.58 2.78 18.24
C ALA A 191 5.99 2.54 19.71
N THR A 192 5.45 3.31 20.65
CA THR A 192 5.84 3.29 22.07
C THR A 192 4.67 3.10 23.03
N ASP A 193 3.46 3.45 22.60
CA ASP A 193 2.23 3.33 23.38
C ASP A 193 1.62 1.93 23.21
N PRO A 194 1.52 1.11 24.26
CA PRO A 194 1.07 -0.27 24.15
C PRO A 194 -0.43 -0.43 23.87
N ILE A 195 -1.25 0.59 24.12
CA ILE A 195 -2.70 0.54 23.83
C ILE A 195 -2.88 0.84 22.34
N ILE A 196 -2.32 1.96 21.88
CA ILE A 196 -2.41 2.37 20.47
C ILE A 196 -1.68 1.37 19.57
N GLY A 197 -0.45 0.99 19.93
CA GLY A 197 0.35 0.06 19.15
C GLY A 197 -0.32 -1.31 18.98
N ARG A 198 -1.04 -1.79 19.99
CA ARG A 198 -1.85 -3.02 19.90
C ARG A 198 -3.05 -2.85 18.97
N GLY A 199 -3.77 -1.74 19.09
CA GLY A 199 -4.89 -1.40 18.20
C GLY A 199 -4.45 -1.36 16.73
N LEU A 200 -3.38 -0.60 16.44
CA LEU A 200 -2.79 -0.51 15.10
C LEU A 200 -2.29 -1.87 14.59
N SER A 201 -1.63 -2.65 15.44
CA SER A 201 -1.17 -4.00 15.06
C SER A 201 -2.34 -4.91 14.69
N ARG A 202 -3.44 -4.87 15.44
CA ARG A 202 -4.65 -5.65 15.13
C ARG A 202 -5.29 -5.19 13.83
N PHE A 203 -5.37 -3.88 13.59
CA PHE A 203 -5.86 -3.33 12.33
C PHE A 203 -5.02 -3.78 11.12
N MET A 204 -3.70 -3.60 11.20
CA MET A 204 -2.76 -3.94 10.12
C MET A 204 -2.76 -5.43 9.79
N ASN A 205 -2.97 -6.29 10.80
CA ASN A 205 -3.05 -7.75 10.63
C ASN A 205 -4.47 -8.26 10.37
N MET A 206 -5.42 -7.38 10.06
CA MET A 206 -6.81 -7.72 9.75
C MET A 206 -7.57 -8.44 10.89
N LEU A 207 -7.18 -8.21 12.15
CA LEU A 207 -7.78 -8.83 13.34
C LEU A 207 -8.84 -7.98 14.02
N ALA A 208 -8.95 -6.71 13.64
CA ALA A 208 -9.96 -5.77 14.13
C ALA A 208 -10.28 -4.76 13.03
N THR A 209 -11.55 -4.68 12.65
CA THR A 209 -12.04 -3.66 11.72
C THR A 209 -12.01 -2.26 12.38
N PRO A 210 -12.09 -1.16 11.62
CA PRO A 210 -12.23 0.17 12.22
C PRO A 210 -13.43 0.27 13.17
N LEU A 211 -14.53 -0.43 12.88
CA LEU A 211 -15.69 -0.46 13.75
C LEU A 211 -15.39 -1.14 15.09
N ASP A 212 -14.63 -2.24 15.08
CA ASP A 212 -14.20 -2.90 16.31
C ASP A 212 -13.29 -2.00 17.15
N LEU A 213 -12.38 -1.27 16.51
CA LEU A 213 -11.47 -0.35 17.17
C LEU A 213 -12.21 0.86 17.76
N MET A 214 -13.21 1.40 17.05
CA MET A 214 -14.06 2.48 17.56
C MET A 214 -14.90 2.04 18.77
N GLY A 215 -15.16 0.73 18.92
CA GLY A 215 -15.83 0.17 20.09
C GLY A 215 -14.93 -0.03 21.31
N ASP A 216 -13.62 0.11 21.17
CA ASP A 216 -12.65 -0.05 22.26
C ASP A 216 -12.47 1.29 23.00
N ALA A 217 -13.13 1.42 24.16
CA ALA A 217 -13.14 2.65 24.95
C ALA A 217 -11.74 3.07 25.42
N ASP A 218 -10.87 2.13 25.77
CA ASP A 218 -9.51 2.42 26.25
C ASP A 218 -8.64 2.93 25.10
N LEU A 219 -8.75 2.30 23.92
CA LEU A 219 -8.09 2.76 22.72
C LEU A 219 -8.57 4.17 22.32
N MET A 220 -9.87 4.40 22.29
CA MET A 220 -10.44 5.69 21.90
C MET A 220 -10.06 6.81 22.87
N ALA A 221 -10.09 6.54 24.18
CA ALA A 221 -9.62 7.50 25.18
C ALA A 221 -8.14 7.84 24.98
N ARG A 222 -7.30 6.81 24.74
CA ARG A 222 -5.86 7.04 24.56
C ARG A 222 -5.53 7.77 23.26
N MET A 223 -6.24 7.47 22.18
CA MET A 223 -6.14 8.22 20.92
C MET A 223 -6.54 9.68 21.12
N ALA A 224 -7.61 9.96 21.86
CA ALA A 224 -8.05 11.33 22.15
C ALA A 224 -7.02 12.12 22.97
N GLU A 225 -6.37 11.49 23.96
CA GLU A 225 -5.26 12.11 24.71
C GLU A 225 -4.09 12.50 23.81
N VAL A 226 -3.68 11.62 22.90
CA VAL A 226 -2.60 11.92 21.93
C VAL A 226 -3.01 13.03 20.98
N MET A 227 -4.25 13.03 20.48
CA MET A 227 -4.75 14.09 19.60
C MET A 227 -4.88 15.45 20.30
N ALA A 228 -5.04 15.47 21.63
CA ALA A 228 -5.12 16.71 22.41
C ALA A 228 -3.75 17.38 22.61
N ASP A 229 -2.66 16.60 22.58
CA ASP A 229 -1.28 17.10 22.60
C ASP A 229 -0.39 16.39 21.56
N PRO A 230 -0.57 16.68 20.26
CA PRO A 230 0.22 16.06 19.19
C PRO A 230 1.72 16.40 19.27
N ASP A 231 2.07 17.52 19.91
CA ASP A 231 3.45 17.98 20.07
C ASP A 231 4.27 17.07 21.00
N ALA A 232 3.61 16.37 21.94
CA ALA A 232 4.24 15.34 22.77
C ALA A 232 4.62 14.07 21.99
N HIS A 233 4.11 13.92 20.76
CA HIS A 233 4.29 12.75 19.90
C HIS A 233 4.80 13.16 18.50
N PRO A 234 6.01 13.75 18.42
CA PRO A 234 6.54 14.27 17.16
C PRO A 234 6.71 13.14 16.15
N LEU A 235 6.39 13.45 14.89
CA LEU A 235 6.63 12.53 13.78
C LEU A 235 8.14 12.27 13.63
N PRO A 236 8.54 11.02 13.34
CA PRO A 236 9.93 10.74 13.02
C PRO A 236 10.34 11.51 11.75
N PRO A 237 11.61 11.93 11.65
CA PRO A 237 12.08 12.62 10.45
C PRO A 237 11.94 11.72 9.23
N VAL A 238 11.53 12.30 8.10
CA VAL A 238 11.51 11.59 6.82
C VAL A 238 12.95 11.41 6.35
N GLU A 239 13.40 10.15 6.30
CA GLU A 239 14.71 9.77 5.79
C GLU A 239 14.64 9.49 4.28
N GLY A 240 15.48 10.15 3.49
CA GLY A 240 15.60 9.93 2.05
C GLY A 240 15.78 11.23 1.26
N PRO A 241 15.98 11.14 -0.06
CA PRO A 241 16.08 12.31 -0.92
C PRO A 241 14.73 13.02 -1.05
N THR A 242 14.77 14.34 -1.26
CA THR A 242 13.63 15.09 -1.79
C THR A 242 13.33 14.66 -3.24
N ARG A 243 12.15 15.04 -3.75
CA ARG A 243 11.78 14.78 -5.16
C ARG A 243 12.80 15.35 -6.14
N ALA A 244 13.26 16.59 -5.88
CA ALA A 244 14.22 17.27 -6.73
C ALA A 244 15.58 16.55 -6.73
N GLU A 245 16.08 16.17 -5.55
CA GLU A 245 17.35 15.43 -5.42
C GLU A 245 17.27 14.06 -6.10
N LEU A 246 16.14 13.36 -5.99
CA LEU A 246 15.97 12.08 -6.69
C LEU A 246 15.96 12.27 -8.20
N LEU A 247 15.23 13.24 -8.74
CA LEU A 247 15.20 13.51 -10.18
C LEU A 247 16.56 13.92 -10.74
N ASP A 248 17.28 14.76 -10.01
CA ASP A 248 18.65 15.15 -10.37
C ASP A 248 19.57 13.93 -10.43
N ALA A 249 19.52 13.07 -9.41
CA ALA A 249 20.27 11.81 -9.40
C ALA A 249 19.90 10.88 -10.57
N LEU A 250 18.65 10.90 -11.02
CA LEU A 250 18.18 10.12 -12.19
C LEU A 250 18.54 10.77 -13.54
N GLY A 251 19.27 11.89 -13.54
CA GLY A 251 19.72 12.61 -14.73
C GLY A 251 18.56 13.29 -15.48
N LEU A 252 17.60 13.86 -14.75
CA LEU A 252 16.42 14.54 -15.31
C LEU A 252 16.40 16.06 -15.09
N THR A 253 17.46 16.63 -14.53
CA THR A 253 17.66 18.08 -14.55
C THR A 253 17.98 18.53 -15.98
N THR A 254 17.24 19.54 -16.45
CA THR A 254 17.51 20.24 -17.70
C THR A 254 18.94 20.77 -17.67
N GLU A 255 19.80 20.33 -18.58
CA GLU A 255 21.00 21.08 -18.94
C GLU A 255 20.55 22.51 -19.28
N ASP A 256 21.13 23.50 -18.60
CA ASP A 256 21.06 24.90 -19.03
C ASP A 256 21.45 24.96 -20.52
N PRO A 257 20.72 25.70 -21.37
CA PRO A 257 21.11 25.83 -22.76
C PRO A 257 22.51 26.45 -22.79
N VAL A 258 23.47 25.69 -23.33
CA VAL A 258 24.83 26.17 -23.62
C VAL A 258 24.71 27.56 -24.26
N PRO A 259 25.25 28.63 -23.66
CA PRO A 259 25.14 29.95 -24.25
C PRO A 259 25.80 29.89 -25.62
N ALA A 260 25.01 30.21 -26.65
CA ALA A 260 25.48 30.30 -28.02
C ALA A 260 26.69 31.24 -28.04
N THR A 261 27.87 30.67 -28.31
CA THR A 261 29.09 31.42 -28.56
C THR A 261 28.84 32.39 -29.70
N ALA A 262 28.89 33.69 -29.40
CA ALA A 262 28.75 34.74 -30.41
C ALA A 262 29.88 34.62 -31.44
N PRO A 263 29.59 34.78 -32.75
CA PRO A 263 30.63 34.77 -33.76
C PRO A 263 31.56 35.97 -33.58
N THR A 264 32.85 35.70 -33.61
CA THR A 264 33.93 36.68 -33.60
C THR A 264 33.82 37.57 -34.84
N GLU A 265 33.47 38.83 -34.67
CA GLU A 265 33.64 39.84 -35.72
C GLU A 265 35.14 40.03 -35.99
N ILE A 266 35.57 39.62 -37.18
CA ILE A 266 36.85 40.00 -37.75
C ILE A 266 36.68 41.42 -38.29
N ALA A 267 37.41 42.36 -37.71
CA ALA A 267 37.49 43.73 -38.18
C ALA A 267 38.14 43.80 -39.57
N SER A 268 37.50 44.53 -40.49
CA SER A 268 38.10 45.15 -41.67
C SER A 268 37.40 46.46 -41.96
#